data_AF-A0A941AKW5-F1
#
_entry.id   AF-A0A941AKW5-F1
#
_cell.length_a   1.000
_cell.length_b   1.000
_cell.length_c   1.000
_cell.angle_alpha   90.00
_cell.angle_beta   90.00
_cell.angle_gamma   90.00
#
_symmetry.space_group_name_H-M   'P 1'
#
loop_
_entity.id
_entity.type
_entity.pdbx_description
1 polymer ?
#
loop_
_entity_poly.entity_id
_entity_poly.type
_entity_poly.pdbx_seq_one_letter_code
_entity_poly.pdbx_strand_id
1 'polypeptide(L)'
;MKVLFATQGRYGERIAGYIAANRPQGWETLRLPLRRSLPMVIDDPDEFLPADLPAADLLVSLHESSGAAELIPDIARRCGAAAVLAAVDDRAACPRGLENQIGKRLGAMGVAFAFARPLCGFDGGPHPLLSAFAERFGRPRIRIDADGDRVG
;
A
#
# COMPACT_ATOMS: atom_id res chain seq x y z
N MET A 1 6.82 5.53 -12.89
CA MET A 1 6.23 5.61 -11.54
C MET A 1 7.19 5.00 -10.56
N LYS A 2 7.47 5.69 -9.46
CA LYS A 2 8.31 5.22 -8.36
C LYS A 2 7.44 4.80 -7.19
N VAL A 3 7.54 3.53 -6.81
CA VAL A 3 6.71 2.91 -5.77
C VAL A 3 7.59 2.56 -4.58
N LEU A 4 7.28 3.11 -3.41
CA LEU A 4 7.91 2.71 -2.15
C LEU A 4 7.02 1.70 -1.44
N PHE A 5 7.54 0.50 -1.18
CA PHE A 5 6.88 -0.53 -0.39
C PHE A 5 7.33 -0.45 1.07
N ALA A 6 6.43 -0.05 1.97
CA ALA A 6 6.63 -0.20 3.39
C ALA A 6 6.23 -1.63 3.78
N THR A 7 7.20 -2.48 4.12
CA THR A 7 6.98 -3.92 4.35
C THR A 7 7.18 -4.29 5.79
N GLN A 8 6.24 -5.07 6.34
CA GLN A 8 6.41 -5.75 7.61
C GLN A 8 6.21 -7.26 7.39
N GLY A 9 7.06 -8.08 8.01
CA GLY A 9 6.96 -9.54 7.90
C GLY A 9 7.32 -10.12 6.53
N ARG A 10 7.28 -11.46 6.42
CA ARG A 10 7.69 -12.16 5.19
C ARG A 10 6.64 -12.03 4.08
N TYR A 11 5.37 -11.85 4.45
CA TYR A 11 4.30 -11.78 3.47
C TYR A 11 4.39 -10.50 2.64
N GLY A 12 4.56 -9.35 3.30
CA GLY A 12 4.80 -8.07 2.64
C GLY A 12 6.06 -8.08 1.78
N GLU A 13 7.16 -8.65 2.28
CA GLU A 13 8.41 -8.81 1.51
C GLU A 13 8.21 -9.62 0.23
N ARG A 14 7.43 -10.70 0.29
CA ARG A 14 7.14 -11.57 -0.87
C ARG A 14 6.30 -10.83 -1.92
N ILE A 15 5.29 -10.05 -1.49
CA ILE A 15 4.49 -9.22 -2.41
C ILE A 15 5.36 -8.17 -3.08
N ALA A 16 6.17 -7.43 -2.31
CA ALA A 16 7.07 -6.43 -2.85
C ALA A 16 8.08 -7.04 -3.84
N GLY A 17 8.62 -8.23 -3.53
CA GLY A 17 9.51 -8.97 -4.42
C GLY A 17 8.83 -9.41 -5.73
N TYR A 18 7.60 -9.94 -5.64
CA TYR A 18 6.81 -10.31 -6.82
C TYR A 18 6.54 -9.11 -7.73
N ILE A 19 6.12 -7.97 -7.15
CA ILE A 19 5.84 -6.75 -7.93
C ILE A 19 7.13 -6.21 -8.53
N ALA A 20 8.23 -6.17 -7.78
CA ALA A 20 9.52 -5.76 -8.31
C ALA A 20 9.94 -6.62 -9.52
N ALA A 21 9.75 -7.94 -9.47
CA ALA A 21 10.09 -8.84 -10.57
C ALA A 21 9.17 -8.70 -11.80
N ASN A 22 7.93 -8.24 -11.63
CA ASN A 22 6.91 -8.17 -12.69
C ASN A 22 6.49 -6.74 -13.03
N ARG A 23 7.26 -5.73 -12.59
CA ARG A 23 6.95 -4.32 -12.77
C ARG A 23 6.93 -3.92 -14.25
N PRO A 24 5.99 -3.05 -14.68
CA PRO A 24 6.04 -2.46 -16.01
C PRO A 24 7.35 -1.72 -16.27
N GLN A 25 7.73 -1.60 -17.55
CA GLN A 25 8.84 -0.76 -17.95
C GLN A 25 8.62 0.69 -17.49
N GLY A 26 9.68 1.33 -16.98
CA GLY A 26 9.60 2.70 -16.43
C GLY A 26 9.04 2.79 -15.00
N TRP A 27 8.76 1.64 -14.36
CA TRP A 27 8.51 1.62 -12.92
C TRP A 27 9.78 1.34 -12.14
N GLU A 28 9.96 2.10 -11.06
CA GLU A 28 10.99 1.89 -10.06
C GLU A 28 10.32 1.43 -8.77
N THR A 29 10.88 0.41 -8.12
CA THR A 29 10.36 -0.11 -6.86
C THR A 29 11.44 -0.03 -5.79
N LEU A 30 11.10 0.56 -4.66
CA LEU A 30 11.94 0.68 -3.48
C LEU A 30 11.28 -0.01 -2.30
N ARG A 31 12.06 -0.37 -1.29
CA ARG A 31 11.54 -1.04 -0.08
C ARG A 31 12.03 -0.34 1.18
N LEU A 32 11.09 -0.09 2.09
CA LEU A 32 11.33 0.35 3.46
C LEU A 32 10.88 -0.78 4.41
N PRO A 33 11.81 -1.58 4.96
CA PRO A 33 11.46 -2.57 5.98
C PRO A 33 11.09 -1.87 7.29
N LEU A 34 9.91 -2.17 7.82
CA LEU A 34 9.44 -1.69 9.12
C LEU A 34 9.75 -2.71 10.22
N ARG A 35 10.01 -2.20 11.43
CA ARG A 35 10.25 -3.04 12.62
C ARG A 35 9.02 -3.88 12.92
N ARG A 36 9.19 -5.12 13.37
CA ARG A 36 8.08 -6.00 13.77
C ARG A 36 7.47 -5.59 15.11
N SER A 37 8.32 -5.20 16.06
CA SER A 37 7.92 -4.72 17.39
C SER A 37 7.82 -3.20 17.36
N LEU A 38 6.64 -2.69 16.97
CA LEU A 38 6.28 -1.29 17.09
C LEU A 38 5.25 -1.15 18.22
N PRO A 39 5.29 -0.05 19.00
CA PRO A 39 4.23 0.23 19.95
C PRO A 39 2.91 0.44 19.20
N MET A 40 1.78 0.24 19.89
CA MET A 40 0.46 0.43 19.29
C MET A 40 0.23 1.90 18.90
N VAL A 41 0.76 2.82 19.72
CA VAL A 41 0.71 4.27 19.51
C VAL A 41 2.14 4.78 19.33
N ILE A 42 2.36 5.59 18.30
CA ILE A 42 3.64 6.20 17.94
C ILE A 42 3.58 7.69 18.28
N ASP A 43 4.30 8.10 19.32
CA ASP A 43 4.40 9.52 19.71
C ASP A 43 5.39 10.28 18.84
N ASP A 44 6.58 9.69 18.60
CA ASP A 44 7.62 10.25 17.73
C ASP A 44 7.95 9.28 16.58
N PRO A 45 7.56 9.58 15.33
CA PRO A 45 7.90 8.76 14.17
C PRO A 45 9.39 8.77 13.82
N ASP A 46 10.19 9.73 14.30
CA ASP A 46 11.65 9.80 14.07
C ASP A 46 12.41 8.67 14.78
N GLU A 47 11.85 8.08 15.84
CA GLU A 47 12.44 6.91 16.51
C GLU A 47 12.39 5.63 15.65
N PHE A 48 11.45 5.57 14.71
CA PHE A 48 11.13 4.35 13.95
C PHE A 48 11.44 4.47 12.46
N LEU A 49 11.54 5.68 11.94
CA LEU A 49 11.79 5.96 10.53
C LEU A 49 13.16 6.62 10.34
N PRO A 50 13.87 6.33 9.23
CA PRO A 50 15.06 7.09 8.89
C PRO A 50 14.72 8.57 8.65
N ALA A 51 15.71 9.44 8.88
CA ALA A 51 15.56 10.88 8.68
C ALA A 51 15.12 11.20 7.24
N ASP A 52 15.81 10.58 6.26
CA ASP A 52 15.51 10.73 4.85
C ASP A 52 14.91 9.45 4.29
N LEU A 53 13.84 9.61 3.51
CA LEU A 53 13.28 8.56 2.68
C LEU A 53 13.47 8.90 1.21
N PRO A 54 13.72 7.91 0.35
CA PRO A 54 13.81 8.15 -1.08
C PRO A 54 12.45 8.67 -1.58
N ALA A 55 12.48 9.70 -2.42
CA ALA A 55 11.27 10.23 -3.04
C ALA A 55 10.50 9.12 -3.79
N ALA A 56 9.18 9.12 -3.70
CA ALA A 56 8.31 8.15 -4.37
C ALA A 56 6.98 8.79 -4.78
N ASP A 57 6.38 8.31 -5.87
CA ASP A 57 5.07 8.79 -6.32
C ASP A 57 3.94 8.13 -5.52
N LEU A 58 4.10 6.82 -5.27
CA LEU A 58 3.11 5.95 -4.61
C LEU A 58 3.75 5.23 -3.43
N LEU A 59 3.13 5.32 -2.26
CA LEU A 59 3.45 4.48 -1.10
C LEU A 59 2.49 3.28 -1.07
N VAL A 60 3.01 2.07 -1.03
CA VAL A 60 2.26 0.85 -0.78
C VAL A 60 2.64 0.32 0.61
N SER A 61 1.70 0.35 1.55
CA SER A 61 1.89 -0.18 2.90
C SER A 61 1.41 -1.62 2.97
N LEU A 62 2.33 -2.53 3.26
CA LEU A 62 2.14 -3.96 3.48
C LEU A 62 2.45 -4.27 4.96
N HIS A 63 1.67 -3.67 5.85
CA HIS A 63 1.84 -3.75 7.30
C HIS A 63 1.08 -4.94 7.90
N GLU A 64 1.60 -5.46 9.00
CA GLU A 64 1.01 -6.59 9.74
C GLU A 64 0.59 -6.16 11.18
N SER A 65 0.77 -4.88 11.55
CA SER A 65 0.48 -4.35 12.88
C SER A 65 -0.03 -2.91 12.85
N SER A 66 -0.77 -2.51 13.90
CA SER A 66 -1.28 -1.14 14.06
C SER A 66 -0.17 -0.09 14.15
N GLY A 67 0.92 -0.37 14.87
CA GLY A 67 2.05 0.56 14.94
C GLY A 67 2.69 0.84 13.58
N ALA A 68 2.75 -0.17 12.69
CA ALA A 68 3.21 0.04 11.32
C ALA A 68 2.20 0.83 10.48
N ALA A 69 0.91 0.64 10.70
CA ALA A 69 -0.14 1.44 10.06
C ALA A 69 -0.09 2.91 10.50
N GLU A 70 0.22 3.19 11.76
CA GLU A 70 0.34 4.56 12.29
C GLU A 70 1.42 5.39 11.61
N LEU A 71 2.50 4.75 11.13
CA LEU A 71 3.61 5.40 10.42
C LEU A 71 3.26 5.79 8.98
N ILE A 72 2.14 5.33 8.42
CA ILE A 72 1.78 5.55 7.00
C ILE A 72 1.79 7.04 6.61
N PRO A 73 1.15 7.97 7.35
CA PRO A 73 1.15 9.38 6.98
C PRO A 73 2.54 10.01 7.02
N ASP A 74 3.37 9.62 7.97
CA ASP A 74 4.73 10.15 8.14
C ASP A 74 5.67 9.67 7.03
N ILE A 75 5.56 8.40 6.64
CA ILE A 75 6.27 7.85 5.48
C ILE A 75 5.84 8.60 4.22
N ALA A 76 4.54 8.76 3.99
CA ALA A 76 4.01 9.44 2.80
C ALA A 76 4.50 10.88 2.71
N ARG A 77 4.53 11.60 3.85
CA ARG A 77 5.08 12.96 3.94
C ARG A 77 6.56 13.01 3.55
N ARG A 78 7.38 12.15 4.16
CA ARG A 78 8.84 12.16 3.98
C ARG A 78 9.27 11.75 2.58
N CYS A 79 8.58 10.80 1.95
CA CYS A 79 8.87 10.39 0.58
C CYS A 79 8.15 11.24 -0.49
N GLY A 80 7.28 12.16 -0.10
CA GLY A 80 6.54 13.02 -1.02
C GLY A 80 5.50 12.30 -1.87
N ALA A 81 4.95 11.18 -1.37
CA ALA A 81 3.99 10.38 -2.13
C ALA A 81 2.68 11.16 -2.36
N ALA A 82 2.22 11.18 -3.61
CA ALA A 82 0.93 11.77 -3.98
C ALA A 82 -0.24 10.83 -3.70
N ALA A 83 0.02 9.53 -3.59
CA ALA A 83 -0.98 8.54 -3.24
C ALA A 83 -0.46 7.44 -2.29
N VAL A 84 -1.38 6.86 -1.52
CA VAL A 84 -1.13 5.75 -0.60
C VAL A 84 -2.09 4.60 -0.88
N LEU A 85 -1.56 3.39 -1.00
CA LEU A 85 -2.31 2.14 -0.97
C LEU A 85 -1.95 1.37 0.30
N ALA A 86 -2.87 1.30 1.25
CA ALA A 86 -2.71 0.48 2.44
C ALA A 86 -3.37 -0.88 2.21
N ALA A 87 -2.57 -1.93 2.04
CA ALA A 87 -3.06 -3.30 1.97
C ALA A 87 -3.23 -3.85 3.39
N VAL A 88 -4.44 -4.27 3.72
CA VAL A 88 -4.80 -4.73 5.05
C VAL A 88 -5.31 -6.16 4.93
N ASP A 89 -4.45 -7.14 5.23
CA ASP A 89 -4.84 -8.55 5.22
C ASP A 89 -5.46 -9.01 6.55
N ASP A 90 -5.07 -8.37 7.66
CA ASP A 90 -5.68 -8.57 8.98
C ASP A 90 -6.34 -7.27 9.47
N ARG A 91 -7.61 -7.36 9.89
CA ARG A 91 -8.34 -6.22 10.46
C ARG A 91 -7.73 -5.72 11.77
N ALA A 92 -7.03 -6.57 12.52
CA ALA A 92 -6.30 -6.16 13.72
C ALA A 92 -5.13 -5.23 13.38
N ALA A 93 -4.52 -5.39 12.20
CA ALA A 93 -3.42 -4.53 11.75
C ALA A 93 -3.88 -3.10 11.43
N CYS A 94 -5.12 -2.92 10.97
CA CYS A 94 -5.71 -1.60 10.75
C CYS A 94 -7.22 -1.59 11.07
N PRO A 95 -7.55 -1.39 12.36
CA PRO A 95 -8.94 -1.23 12.81
C PRO A 95 -9.56 0.03 12.20
N ARG A 96 -10.90 0.06 12.09
CA ARG A 96 -11.63 1.17 11.44
C ARG A 96 -11.33 2.55 12.05
N GLY A 97 -11.12 2.62 13.37
CA GLY A 97 -10.75 3.86 14.04
C GLY A 97 -9.41 4.41 13.56
N LEU A 98 -8.41 3.54 13.46
CA LEU A 98 -7.08 3.87 12.97
C LEU A 98 -7.09 4.20 11.48
N GLU A 99 -7.82 3.43 10.66
CA GLU A 99 -8.02 3.74 9.24
C GLU A 99 -8.58 5.15 9.02
N ASN A 100 -9.62 5.52 9.78
CA ASN A 100 -10.20 6.86 9.71
C ASN A 100 -9.19 7.95 10.13
N GLN A 101 -8.37 7.68 11.14
CA GLN A 101 -7.33 8.62 11.60
C GLN A 101 -6.25 8.81 10.52
N ILE A 102 -5.75 7.72 9.94
CA ILE A 102 -4.79 7.74 8.85
C ILE A 102 -5.37 8.50 7.64
N GLY A 103 -6.60 8.19 7.23
CA GLY A 103 -7.28 8.85 6.12
C GLY A 103 -7.45 10.35 6.34
N LYS A 104 -7.80 10.80 7.55
CA LYS A 104 -7.87 12.23 7.89
C LYS A 104 -6.50 12.92 7.75
N ARG A 105 -5.43 12.30 8.26
CA ARG A 105 -4.06 12.83 8.18
C ARG A 105 -3.60 12.95 6.72
N LEU A 106 -3.79 11.89 5.92
CA LEU A 106 -3.44 11.88 4.49
C LEU A 106 -4.25 12.92 3.70
N GLY A 107 -5.56 13.00 3.94
CA GLY A 107 -6.44 13.97 3.31
C GLY A 107 -6.05 15.42 3.62
N ALA A 108 -5.67 15.72 4.88
CA ALA A 108 -5.19 17.05 5.26
C ALA A 108 -3.88 17.45 4.56
N MET A 109 -3.10 16.47 4.11
CA MET A 109 -1.88 16.68 3.33
C MET A 109 -2.12 16.71 1.81
N GLY A 110 -3.36 16.52 1.36
CA GLY A 110 -3.68 16.39 -0.07
C GLY A 110 -3.22 15.08 -0.70
N VAL A 111 -2.91 14.06 0.11
CA VAL A 111 -2.48 12.75 -0.36
C VAL A 111 -3.70 11.87 -0.61
N ALA A 112 -3.87 11.37 -1.83
CA ALA A 112 -4.93 10.44 -2.15
C ALA A 112 -4.67 9.08 -1.48
N PHE A 113 -5.71 8.34 -1.11
CA PHE A 113 -5.51 7.06 -0.44
C PHE A 113 -6.60 6.04 -0.76
N ALA A 114 -6.23 4.76 -0.61
CA ALA A 114 -7.14 3.63 -0.61
C ALA A 114 -6.68 2.56 0.38
N PHE A 115 -7.65 1.89 1.02
CA PHE A 115 -7.42 0.74 1.86
C PHE A 115 -7.96 -0.51 1.16
N ALA A 116 -7.07 -1.42 0.77
CA ALA A 116 -7.42 -2.66 0.07
C ALA A 116 -7.48 -3.84 1.04
N ARG A 117 -8.53 -4.65 0.95
CA ARG A 117 -8.77 -5.81 1.81
C ARG A 117 -9.28 -6.99 0.98
N PRO A 118 -8.43 -7.94 0.57
CA PRO A 118 -6.96 -7.92 0.50
C PRO A 118 -6.43 -7.11 -0.71
N LEU A 119 -5.10 -7.02 -0.87
CA LEU A 119 -4.48 -6.32 -2.01
C LEU A 119 -4.98 -6.80 -3.38
N CYS A 120 -5.14 -8.12 -3.55
CA CYS A 120 -5.59 -8.70 -4.82
C CYS A 120 -7.05 -8.39 -5.16
N GLY A 121 -7.82 -7.83 -4.24
CA GLY A 121 -9.17 -7.32 -4.51
C GLY A 121 -9.18 -5.88 -5.00
N PHE A 122 -8.04 -5.19 -4.97
CA PHE A 122 -7.94 -3.76 -5.26
C PHE A 122 -8.25 -3.46 -6.73
N ASP A 123 -9.22 -2.58 -7.01
CA ASP A 123 -9.71 -2.27 -8.35
C ASP A 123 -9.44 -0.83 -8.80
N GLY A 124 -8.77 -0.04 -7.96
CA GLY A 124 -8.36 1.33 -8.26
C GLY A 124 -8.68 2.27 -7.12
N GLY A 125 -8.42 3.56 -7.33
CA GLY A 125 -8.66 4.57 -6.30
C GLY A 125 -8.86 5.95 -6.88
N PRO A 126 -9.02 6.98 -6.03
CA PRO A 126 -9.33 8.34 -6.46
C PRO A 126 -8.19 9.06 -7.20
N HIS A 127 -7.08 8.37 -7.49
CA HIS A 127 -5.88 8.95 -8.07
C HIS A 127 -5.32 8.07 -9.21
N PRO A 128 -4.81 8.65 -10.31
CA PRO A 128 -4.26 7.89 -11.43
C PRO A 128 -3.18 6.88 -11.04
N LEU A 129 -2.35 7.19 -10.04
CA LEU A 129 -1.32 6.26 -9.54
C LEU A 129 -1.92 4.98 -8.93
N LEU A 130 -3.04 5.12 -8.22
CA LEU A 130 -3.77 3.99 -7.64
C LEU A 130 -4.41 3.14 -8.73
N SER A 131 -5.01 3.77 -9.74
CA SER A 131 -5.59 3.08 -10.89
C SER A 131 -4.52 2.35 -11.71
N ALA A 132 -3.39 3.00 -12.00
CA ALA A 132 -2.27 2.39 -12.71
C ALA A 132 -1.69 1.18 -11.95
N PHE A 133 -1.65 1.25 -10.62
CA PHE A 133 -1.27 0.11 -9.78
C PHE A 133 -2.28 -1.04 -9.90
N ALA A 134 -3.58 -0.75 -9.75
CA ALA A 134 -4.64 -1.75 -9.81
C ALA A 134 -4.73 -2.45 -11.17
N GLU A 135 -4.52 -1.73 -12.29
CA GLU A 135 -4.53 -2.32 -13.63
C GLU A 135 -3.48 -3.41 -13.84
N ARG A 136 -2.38 -3.36 -13.07
CA ARG A 136 -1.25 -4.29 -13.21
C ARG A 136 -1.22 -5.35 -12.12
N PHE A 137 -1.57 -4.98 -10.89
CA PHE A 137 -1.39 -5.82 -9.69
C PHE A 137 -2.64 -5.93 -8.81
N GLY A 138 -3.73 -5.29 -9.21
CA GLY A 138 -5.02 -5.34 -8.54
C GLY A 138 -5.82 -6.59 -8.93
N ARG A 139 -7.14 -6.46 -8.91
CA ARG A 139 -8.07 -7.57 -9.20
C ARG A 139 -7.80 -8.17 -10.58
N PRO A 140 -7.55 -9.50 -10.68
CA PRO A 140 -7.39 -10.14 -11.97
C PRO A 140 -8.67 -9.98 -12.79
N ARG A 141 -8.57 -9.31 -13.94
CA ARG A 141 -9.64 -9.22 -14.94
C ARG A 141 -9.74 -10.57 -15.66
N ILE A 142 -10.36 -11.56 -15.05
CA ILE A 142 -10.80 -12.75 -15.78
C ILE A 142 -11.95 -12.30 -16.69
N ARG A 143 -11.66 -12.15 -17.98
CA ARG A 143 -12.71 -12.12 -19.01
C ARG A 143 -13.16 -13.57 -19.15
N ILE A 144 -14.28 -13.93 -18.53
CA ILE A 144 -14.97 -15.18 -18.86
C ILE A 144 -15.70 -14.88 -20.17
N ASP A 145 -15.09 -15.19 -21.31
CA ASP A 145 -15.89 -15.48 -22.50
C ASP A 145 -16.56 -16.82 -22.22
N ALA A 146 -17.83 -16.76 -21.81
CA ALA A 146 -18.68 -17.93 -21.82
C ALA A 146 -18.95 -18.24 -23.29
N ASP A 147 -18.10 -19.08 -23.90
CA ASP A 147 -18.48 -19.76 -25.12
C ASP A 147 -19.70 -20.60 -24.75
N GLY A 148 -20.84 -20.19 -25.29
CA GLY A 148 -22.12 -20.82 -25.01
C GLY A 148 -22.10 -22.25 -25.54
N ASP A 149 -21.73 -23.19 -24.67
CA ASP A 149 -22.01 -24.60 -24.86
C ASP A 149 -23.52 -24.75 -25.06
N ARG A 150 -23.90 -24.93 -26.34
CA ARG A 150 -25.20 -25.45 -26.70
C ARG A 150 -25.33 -26.83 -26.09
N VAL A 151 -26.19 -26.96 -25.10
CA VAL A 151 -26.68 -28.25 -24.62
C VAL A 151 -28.08 -28.47 -25.20
N GLY A 152 -28.22 -29.54 -25.99
CA GLY A 152 -29.49 -30.22 -26.27
C GLY A 152 -30.34 -29.65 -27.38
#